data_AF-A0A8X6V4E4-F1
#
_entry.id   AF-A0A8X6V4E4-F1
#
_cell.length_a   1.000
_cell.length_b   1.000
_cell.length_c   1.000
_cell.angle_alpha   90.00
_cell.angle_beta   90.00
_cell.angle_gamma   90.00
#
_symmetry.space_group_name_H-M   'P 1'
#
loop_
_entity.id
_entity.type
_entity.pdbx_description
1 polymer ?
#
loop_
_entity_poly.entity_id
_entity_poly.type
_entity_poly.pdbx_seq_one_letter_code
_entity_poly.pdbx_strand_id
1 'polypeptide(L)'
;MEVNKEEIRFFLQFFFDKEENASQGAEIANGVYGADTVTANYVQFWFRQFRSGIFDFKDAYRTGRPVIENVDKITEIIQVERHVSIPSIARS
;
A
#
# COMPACT_ATOMS: atom_id res chain seq x y z
N MET A 1 13.39 -1.04 18.19
CA MET A 1 12.05 -0.45 18.43
C MET A 1 11.23 -0.79 17.20
N GLU A 2 10.06 -1.40 17.36
CA GLU A 2 9.20 -1.68 16.20
C GLU A 2 8.57 -0.36 15.76
N VAL A 3 8.98 0.16 14.61
CA VAL A 3 8.52 1.49 14.17
C VAL A 3 7.17 1.35 13.47
N ASN A 4 6.13 1.92 14.06
CA ASN A 4 4.79 1.94 13.49
C ASN A 4 4.74 2.92 12.31
N LYS A 5 4.47 2.41 11.10
CA LYS A 5 4.43 3.23 9.88
C LYS A 5 3.32 4.29 9.92
N GLU A 6 2.20 4.03 10.57
CA GLU A 6 1.10 4.98 10.68
C GLU A 6 1.50 6.17 11.55
N GLU A 7 2.20 5.91 12.67
CA GLU A 7 2.75 6.96 13.54
C GLU A 7 3.76 7.83 12.80
N ILE A 8 4.67 7.23 12.01
CA ILE A 8 5.59 7.98 11.17
C ILE A 8 4.82 8.90 10.23
N ARG A 9 3.77 8.42 9.56
CA ARG A 9 3.00 9.22 8.60
C ARG A 9 2.25 10.37 9.28
N PHE A 10 1.67 10.14 10.45
CA PHE A 10 1.05 11.18 11.27
C PHE A 10 2.08 12.25 11.68
N PHE A 11 3.27 11.81 12.07
CA PHE A 11 4.38 12.70 12.40
C PHE A 11 4.86 13.52 11.19
N LEU A 12 4.91 12.92 9.99
CA LEU A 12 5.21 13.64 8.76
C LEU A 12 4.12 14.65 8.40
N GLN A 13 2.85 14.35 8.66
CA GLN A 13 1.75 15.30 8.47
C GLN A 13 1.95 16.57 9.31
N PHE A 14 2.34 16.42 10.58
CA PHE A 14 2.63 17.55 11.45
C PHE A 14 3.71 18.48 10.88
N PHE A 15 4.77 17.93 10.27
CA PHE A 15 5.81 18.75 9.64
C PHE A 15 5.40 19.35 8.31
N PHE A 16 4.56 18.65 7.56
CA PHE A 16 3.93 19.22 6.38
C PHE A 16 3.11 20.46 6.73
N ASP A 17 2.32 20.40 7.81
CA ASP A 17 1.51 21.52 8.29
C ASP A 17 2.35 22.70 8.82
N LYS A 18 3.59 22.43 9.22
CA LYS A 18 4.59 23.46 9.58
C LYS A 18 5.35 24.05 8.39
N GLU A 19 5.03 23.62 7.17
CA GLU A 19 5.71 24.02 5.94
C GLU A 19 7.22 23.68 5.91
N GLU A 20 7.64 22.68 6.69
CA GLU A 20 9.03 22.21 6.66
C GLU A 20 9.32 21.50 5.34
N ASN A 21 10.58 21.53 4.89
CA ASN A 21 10.94 20.79 3.67
C ASN A 21 11.15 19.29 3.96
N ALA A 22 11.02 18.46 2.93
CA ALA A 22 11.07 17.00 3.10
C ALA A 22 12.41 16.47 3.64
N SER A 23 13.52 17.17 3.39
CA SER A 23 14.83 16.78 3.93
C SER A 23 14.91 17.03 5.43
N GLN A 24 14.39 18.17 5.90
CA GLN A 24 14.26 18.48 7.33
C GLN A 24 13.33 17.49 8.02
N GLY A 25 12.17 17.21 7.43
CA GLY A 25 11.24 16.23 7.97
C GLY A 25 11.85 14.83 8.11
N ALA A 26 12.71 14.43 7.15
CA ALA A 26 13.43 13.15 7.23
C ALA A 26 14.51 13.15 8.33
N GLU A 27 15.28 14.22 8.47
CA GLU A 27 16.29 14.37 9.52
C GLU A 27 15.66 14.30 10.91
N ILE A 28 14.57 15.03 11.14
CA ILE A 28 13.89 15.05 12.44
C ILE A 28 13.23 13.69 12.72
N ALA A 29 12.58 13.07 11.74
CA ALA A 29 12.02 11.72 11.90
C ALA A 29 13.08 10.68 12.25
N ASN A 30 14.25 10.74 11.61
CA ASN A 30 15.37 9.86 11.93
C ASN A 30 15.98 10.17 13.31
N GLY A 31 15.93 11.42 13.76
CA GLY A 31 16.32 11.80 15.13
C GLY A 31 15.37 11.24 16.20
N VAL A 32 14.07 11.14 15.92
CA VAL A 32 13.05 10.67 16.87
C VAL A 32 12.92 9.15 16.88
N TYR A 33 12.81 8.52 15.71
CA TYR A 33 12.50 7.10 15.59
C TYR A 33 13.72 6.20 15.37
N GLY A 34 14.89 6.80 15.12
CA GLY A 34 16.16 6.11 14.90
C GLY A 34 16.74 6.41 13.51
N ALA A 35 18.07 6.30 13.42
CA ALA A 35 18.79 6.53 12.17
C ALA A 35 18.20 5.69 11.02
N ASP A 36 18.11 6.29 9.84
CA ASP A 36 17.63 5.66 8.61
C ASP A 36 16.20 5.09 8.67
N THR A 37 15.36 5.57 9.60
CA THR A 37 13.94 5.18 9.70
C THR A 37 13.16 5.56 8.44
N VAL A 38 13.39 6.76 7.90
CA VAL A 38 12.79 7.25 6.65
C VAL A 38 13.84 7.85 5.73
N THR A 39 13.57 7.75 4.43
CA THR A 39 14.34 8.45 3.41
C THR A 39 13.65 9.76 3.02
N ALA A 40 14.42 10.73 2.53
CA ALA A 40 13.85 11.98 2.00
C ALA A 40 12.81 11.72 0.87
N ASN A 41 13.03 10.69 0.05
CA ASN A 41 12.08 10.28 -0.99
C ASN A 41 10.74 9.80 -0.41
N TYR A 42 10.78 9.06 0.71
CA TYR A 42 9.57 8.64 1.41
C TYR A 42 8.79 9.83 1.96
N VAL A 43 9.48 10.81 2.56
CA VAL A 43 8.86 12.05 3.06
C VAL A 43 8.26 12.86 1.91
N GLN A 44 8.98 13.02 0.80
CA GLN A 44 8.46 13.69 -0.40
C GLN A 44 7.22 13.00 -0.97
N PHE A 45 7.19 11.66 -0.97
CA PHE A 45 6.03 10.90 -1.41
C PHE A 45 4.80 11.26 -0.56
N TRP A 46 4.92 11.25 0.77
CA TRP A 46 3.83 11.60 1.67
C TRP A 46 3.41 13.07 1.54
N PHE A 47 4.35 14.00 1.41
CA PHE A 47 4.01 15.40 1.18
C PHE A 47 3.22 15.60 -0.12
N ARG A 48 3.49 14.82 -1.17
CA ARG A 48 2.65 14.82 -2.38
C ARG A 48 1.25 14.29 -2.11
N GLN A 49 1.10 13.25 -1.27
CA GLN A 49 -0.22 12.75 -0.86
C GLN A 49 -1.01 13.80 -0.07
N PHE A 50 -0.37 14.48 0.88
CA PHE A 50 -1.00 15.52 1.70
C PHE A 50 -1.45 16.72 0.88
N ARG A 51 -0.64 17.15 -0.10
CA ARG A 51 -1.05 18.18 -1.08
C ARG A 51 -2.27 17.77 -1.92
N SER A 52 -2.46 16.47 -2.14
CA SER A 52 -3.62 15.90 -2.83
C SER A 52 -4.80 15.63 -1.90
N GLY A 53 -4.70 15.98 -0.61
CA GLY A 53 -5.76 15.77 0.38
C GLY A 53 -5.89 14.33 0.88
N ILE A 54 -4.88 13.48 0.66
CA ILE A 54 -4.89 12.08 1.08
C ILE A 54 -4.23 11.97 2.47
N PHE A 55 -5.05 11.74 3.49
CA PHE A 55 -4.64 11.63 4.89
C PHE A 55 -4.90 10.24 5.49
N ASP A 56 -5.25 9.26 4.66
CA ASP A 56 -5.31 7.87 5.12
C ASP A 56 -3.88 7.35 5.34
N PHE A 57 -3.49 7.24 6.61
CA PHE A 57 -2.18 6.77 7.00
C PHE A 57 -2.06 5.26 6.95
N LYS A 58 -3.15 4.52 6.73
CA LYS A 58 -3.10 3.07 6.59
C LYS A 58 -2.52 2.70 5.23
N ASP A 59 -1.83 1.55 5.18
CA ASP A 59 -1.54 0.96 3.88
C ASP A 59 -2.87 0.62 3.22
N ALA A 60 -3.06 1.12 1.99
CA ALA A 60 -4.18 0.70 1.16
C ALA A 60 -4.18 -0.83 1.07
N TYR A 61 -5.38 -1.42 1.04
CA TYR A 61 -5.52 -2.86 0.86
C TYR A 61 -4.71 -3.28 -0.37
N ARG A 62 -3.69 -4.11 -0.14
CA ARG A 62 -2.90 -4.64 -1.23
C ARG A 62 -3.76 -5.67 -1.93
N THR A 63 -4.32 -5.30 -3.07
CA THR A 63 -4.87 -6.27 -4.00
C THR A 63 -3.70 -7.14 -4.44
N GLY A 64 -3.59 -8.32 -3.84
CA GLY A 64 -2.67 -9.36 -4.29
C GLY A 64 -3.09 -9.90 -5.65
N ARG A 65 -2.53 -11.04 -6.04
CA ARG A 65 -3.07 -11.81 -7.17
C ARG A 65 -4.58 -12.01 -6.94
N PRO A 66 -5.47 -11.68 -7.88
CA PRO A 66 -6.89 -11.94 -7.72
C PRO A 66 -7.06 -13.42 -7.36
N VAL A 67 -7.68 -13.70 -6.21
CA VAL A 67 -8.20 -15.02 -5.94
C VAL A 67 -9.36 -15.17 -6.91
N ILE A 68 -9.25 -16.13 -7.82
CA ILE A 68 -10.18 -16.32 -8.94
C ILE A 68 -11.62 -16.28 -8.41
N GLU A 69 -12.39 -15.27 -8.78
CA GLU A 69 -13.78 -15.07 -8.29
C GLU A 69 -14.74 -16.14 -8.82
N ASN A 70 -14.32 -16.93 -9.81
CA ASN A 70 -15.15 -17.89 -10.52
C ASN A 70 -14.75 -19.36 -10.27
N VAL A 71 -14.18 -19.68 -9.09
CA VAL A 71 -13.86 -21.07 -8.73
C VAL A 71 -15.10 -21.97 -8.84
N ASP A 72 -16.26 -21.48 -8.38
CA ASP A 72 -17.51 -22.24 -8.43
C ASP A 72 -17.93 -22.56 -9.87
N LYS A 73 -17.82 -21.60 -10.79
CA LYS A 73 -18.11 -21.82 -12.22
C LYS A 73 -17.15 -22.83 -12.85
N ILE A 74 -15.86 -22.75 -12.51
CA ILE A 74 -14.86 -23.73 -12.98
C ILE A 74 -15.18 -25.12 -12.43
N THR A 75 -15.58 -25.23 -11.16
CA THR A 75 -15.97 -26.51 -10.56
C THR A 75 -17.25 -27.08 -11.18
N GLU A 76 -18.23 -26.25 -11.52
CA GLU A 76 -19.46 -26.67 -12.20
C GLU A 76 -19.16 -27.24 -13.60
N ILE A 77 -18.33 -26.55 -14.39
CA ILE A 77 -17.94 -27.01 -15.73
C ILE A 77 -17.19 -28.36 -15.63
N ILE A 78 -16.29 -28.52 -14.66
CA ILE A 78 -15.54 -29.77 -14.46
C ILE A 78 -16.46 -30.92 -13.98
N GLN A 79 -17.47 -30.61 -13.16
CA GLN A 79 -18.44 -31.61 -12.67
C GLN A 79 -19.39 -32.07 -13.78
N VAL A 80 -19.80 -31.17 -14.67
CA VAL A 80 -20.65 -31.48 -15.83
C VAL A 80 -19.85 -32.22 -16.91
N GLU A 81 -18.62 -31.78 -17.19
CA GLU A 81 -17.76 -32.38 -18.21
C GLU A 81 -16.32 -32.57 -17.70
N ARG A 82 -16.02 -33.80 -17.27
CA ARG A 82 -14.71 -34.17 -16.70
C ARG A 82 -13.53 -34.03 -17.67
N HIS A 83 -13.80 -33.96 -18.97
CA HIS A 83 -12.80 -33.85 -20.04
C HIS A 83 -12.82 -32.50 -20.75
N VAL A 84 -13.20 -31.43 -20.06
CA VAL A 84 -13.12 -30.08 -20.62
C VAL A 84 -11.66 -29.61 -20.73
N SER A 85 -11.32 -28.93 -21.83
CA SER A 85 -9.99 -28.37 -22.03
C SER A 85 -9.83 -27.03 -21.31
N ILE A 86 -8.63 -26.74 -20.79
CA ILE A 86 -8.32 -25.47 -20.11
C ILE A 86 -8.67 -24.24 -20.98
N PRO A 87 -8.35 -24.21 -22.29
CA PRO A 87 -8.77 -23.10 -23.15
C PRO A 87 -10.28 -22.92 -23.28
N SER A 88 -11.07 -24.00 -23.15
CA SER A 88 -12.53 -23.93 -23.18
C SER A 88 -13.08 -23.31 -21.90
N ILE A 89 -12.53 -23.69 -20.73
CA ILE A 89 -12.87 -23.09 -19.42
C ILE A 89 -12.51 -21.60 -19.40
N ALA A 90 -11.39 -21.21 -20.00
CA ALA A 90 -10.98 -19.81 -20.03
C ALA A 90 -11.86 -18.92 -20.93
N ARG A 91 -12.67 -19.52 -21.81
CA ARG A 91 -13.54 -18.82 -22.77
C ARG A 91 -15.03 -18.89 -22.41
N SER A 92 -15.41 -19.70 -21.42
CA SER A 92 -16.78 -19.80 -20.88
C SER A 92 -17.06 -18.67 -19.89
#